data_AF-A0A0S7ZBG6-F1
#
_entry.id   AF-A0A0S7ZBG6-F1
#
_cell.length_a   1.000
_cell.length_b   1.000
_cell.length_c   1.000
_cell.angle_alpha   90.00
_cell.angle_beta   90.00
_cell.angle_gamma   90.00
#
_symmetry.space_group_name_H-M   'P 1'
#
loop_
_entity.id
_entity.type
_entity.pdbx_description
1 polymer ?
#
loop_
_entity_poly.entity_id
_entity_poly.type
_entity_poly.pdbx_seq_one_letter_code
_entity_poly.pdbx_strand_id
1 'polypeptide(L)'
;VLSLVMVATHVRAEELSIQFENHTIEQGKLTTSLSITGDISYDTIDAIRNGITAKFFVTFQLSSSARFIGRSRTTFVETIESFNISYDVWENSYILHDNRQKNTLVARNSGDILYRINDATSPLVTDVTAMDWNDRLYMRAKIKIQTIRLFPPFGIFLLFFDPWNFESSWIQTEVNAQEL
;
A
#
# COMPACT_ATOMS: atom_id res chain seq x y z
N VAL A 1 47.32 -18.67 11.96
CA VAL A 1 45.88 -18.93 12.14
C VAL A 1 45.16 -17.63 11.82
N LEU A 2 44.56 -17.53 10.63
CA LEU A 2 43.88 -16.32 10.16
C LEU A 2 42.37 -16.56 10.32
N SER A 3 41.75 -15.90 11.28
CA SER A 3 40.30 -16.00 11.49
C SER A 3 39.60 -14.95 10.63
N LEU A 4 38.98 -15.41 9.54
CA LEU A 4 38.10 -14.60 8.71
C LEU A 4 36.78 -14.39 9.48
N VAL A 5 36.59 -13.22 10.07
CA VAL A 5 35.30 -12.82 10.65
C VAL A 5 34.42 -12.39 9.48
N MET A 6 33.59 -13.30 8.96
CA MET A 6 32.47 -12.93 8.09
C MET A 6 31.46 -12.18 8.95
N VAL A 7 31.47 -10.85 8.85
CA VAL A 7 30.33 -10.04 9.30
C VAL A 7 29.22 -10.27 8.28
N ALA A 8 28.33 -11.21 8.57
CA ALA A 8 27.07 -11.34 7.86
C ALA A 8 26.21 -10.12 8.21
N THR A 9 26.36 -9.03 7.45
CA THR A 9 25.40 -7.93 7.45
C THR A 9 24.08 -8.52 6.96
N HIS A 10 23.22 -8.90 7.90
CA HIS A 10 21.81 -9.11 7.60
C HIS A 10 21.27 -7.75 7.16
N VAL A 11 21.26 -7.52 5.85
CA VAL A 11 20.46 -6.46 5.23
C VAL A 11 19.02 -6.85 5.55
N ARG A 12 18.51 -6.36 6.68
CA ARG A 12 17.10 -6.48 7.00
C ARG A 12 16.39 -5.67 5.93
N ALA A 13 15.60 -6.36 5.11
CA ALA A 13 14.68 -5.72 4.18
C ALA A 13 13.89 -4.63 4.93
N GLU A 14 13.81 -3.44 4.35
CA GLU A 14 13.06 -2.35 4.96
C GLU A 14 11.57 -2.72 4.97
N GLU A 15 10.91 -2.51 6.11
CA GLU A 15 9.48 -2.83 6.22
C GLU A 15 8.65 -1.90 5.33
N LEU A 16 7.64 -2.45 4.65
CA LEU A 16 6.76 -1.67 3.77
C LEU A 16 6.09 -0.52 4.53
N SER A 17 6.19 0.67 3.97
CA SER A 17 5.72 1.90 4.59
C SER A 17 5.20 2.90 3.56
N ILE A 18 4.56 3.96 4.03
CA ILE A 18 4.07 5.09 3.23
C ILE A 18 4.72 6.36 3.74
N GLN A 19 5.32 7.12 2.85
CA GLN A 19 5.80 8.46 3.11
C GLN A 19 4.89 9.46 2.37
N PHE A 20 4.29 10.38 3.12
CA PHE A 20 3.57 11.51 2.53
C PHE A 20 4.58 12.60 2.14
N GLU A 21 4.47 13.10 0.92
CA GLU A 21 5.41 14.07 0.37
C GLU A 21 4.82 15.48 0.37
N ASN A 22 3.61 15.63 -0.18
CA ASN A 22 2.96 16.91 -0.29
C ASN A 22 1.43 16.77 -0.26
N HIS A 23 0.77 17.81 0.22
CA HIS A 23 -0.68 17.97 0.17
C HIS A 23 -1.01 19.33 -0.44
N THR A 24 -1.78 19.32 -1.51
CA THR A 24 -2.24 20.54 -2.17
C THR A 24 -3.75 20.52 -2.25
N ILE A 25 -4.38 21.64 -1.92
CA ILE A 25 -5.82 21.79 -1.96
C ILE A 25 -6.16 22.84 -3.00
N GLU A 26 -6.91 22.43 -4.02
CA GLU A 26 -7.38 23.32 -5.08
C GLU A 26 -8.83 22.96 -5.44
N GLN A 27 -9.69 23.98 -5.56
CA GLN A 27 -11.06 23.83 -6.06
C GLN A 27 -11.88 22.72 -5.34
N GLY A 28 -11.72 22.59 -4.02
CA GLY A 28 -12.43 21.58 -3.22
C GLY A 28 -11.90 20.15 -3.37
N LYS A 29 -10.70 19.97 -3.95
CA LYS A 29 -10.02 18.68 -4.05
C LYS A 29 -8.69 18.72 -3.30
N LEU A 30 -8.46 17.70 -2.48
CA LEU A 30 -7.16 17.42 -1.88
C LEU A 30 -6.38 16.48 -2.80
N THR A 31 -5.23 16.94 -3.27
CA THR A 31 -4.25 16.14 -4.00
C THR A 31 -3.11 15.80 -3.04
N THR A 32 -2.92 14.51 -2.78
CA THR A 32 -1.87 14.00 -1.90
C THR A 32 -0.84 13.22 -2.70
N SER A 33 0.40 13.69 -2.67
CA SER A 33 1.55 12.97 -3.22
C SER A 33 2.19 12.11 -2.14
N LEU A 34 2.53 10.88 -2.51
CA LEU A 34 3.11 9.89 -1.60
C LEU A 34 4.10 8.97 -2.32
N SER A 35 4.95 8.36 -1.51
CA SER A 35 5.84 7.25 -1.90
C SER A 35 5.60 6.03 -1.00
N ILE A 36 5.39 4.88 -1.64
CA ILE A 36 5.46 3.58 -0.97
C ILE A 36 6.92 3.15 -0.93
N THR A 37 7.43 2.85 0.26
CA THR A 37 8.83 2.50 0.53
C THR A 37 8.94 1.13 1.19
N GLY A 38 10.15 0.60 1.29
CA GLY A 38 10.43 -0.74 1.81
C GLY A 38 10.34 -1.85 0.77
N ASP A 39 10.31 -3.09 1.24
CA ASP A 39 10.36 -4.28 0.41
C ASP A 39 9.21 -5.25 0.71
N ILE A 40 8.61 -5.81 -0.35
CA ILE A 40 7.71 -6.97 -0.18
C ILE A 40 8.54 -8.14 0.32
N SER A 41 8.04 -8.83 1.36
CA SER A 41 8.77 -9.94 1.97
C SER A 41 9.17 -11.00 0.93
N TYR A 42 10.36 -11.58 1.12
CA TYR A 42 10.88 -12.62 0.25
C TYR A 42 9.86 -13.77 0.07
N ASP A 43 9.23 -14.20 1.16
CA ASP A 43 8.27 -15.29 1.13
C ASP A 43 7.02 -14.95 0.30
N THR A 44 6.52 -13.71 0.38
CA THR A 44 5.42 -13.26 -0.46
C THR A 44 5.81 -13.23 -1.93
N ILE A 45 7.02 -12.77 -2.25
CA ILE A 45 7.54 -12.75 -3.62
C ILE A 45 7.70 -14.17 -4.16
N ASP A 46 8.23 -15.09 -3.36
CA ASP A 46 8.40 -16.49 -3.72
C ASP A 46 7.04 -17.18 -3.93
N ALA A 47 6.06 -16.91 -3.05
CA ALA A 47 4.69 -17.39 -3.21
C ALA A 47 4.08 -16.94 -4.54
N ILE A 48 4.26 -15.66 -4.90
CA ILE A 48 3.76 -15.12 -6.17
C ILE A 48 4.41 -15.80 -7.37
N ARG A 49 5.74 -16.00 -7.33
CA ARG A 49 6.47 -16.72 -8.38
C ARG A 49 6.01 -18.16 -8.55
N ASN A 50 5.60 -18.81 -7.46
CA ASN A 50 5.03 -20.16 -7.46
C ASN A 50 3.54 -20.19 -7.84
N GLY A 51 2.98 -19.09 -8.35
CA GLY A 51 1.63 -19.03 -8.91
C GLY A 51 0.53 -18.61 -7.94
N ILE A 52 0.87 -18.21 -6.70
CA ILE A 52 -0.13 -17.71 -5.74
C ILE A 52 -0.39 -16.23 -6.02
N THR A 53 -1.64 -15.86 -6.31
CA THR A 53 -1.99 -14.44 -6.45
C THR A 53 -1.99 -13.74 -5.10
N ALA A 54 -1.29 -12.60 -5.01
CA ALA A 54 -1.33 -11.71 -3.86
C ALA A 54 -2.23 -10.51 -4.14
N LYS A 55 -2.98 -10.06 -3.13
CA LYS A 55 -3.74 -8.82 -3.16
C LYS A 55 -3.01 -7.77 -2.35
N PHE A 56 -2.67 -6.67 -3.00
CA PHE A 56 -2.06 -5.51 -2.38
C PHE A 56 -3.11 -4.42 -2.23
N PHE A 57 -3.25 -3.86 -1.04
CA PHE A 57 -4.20 -2.81 -0.73
C PHE A 57 -3.47 -1.62 -0.15
N VAL A 58 -3.84 -0.43 -0.63
CA VAL A 58 -3.50 0.84 0.02
C VAL A 58 -4.80 1.49 0.46
N THR A 59 -4.97 1.63 1.76
CA THR A 59 -6.16 2.27 2.34
C THR A 59 -5.80 3.67 2.78
N PHE A 60 -6.52 4.66 2.27
CA PHE A 60 -6.44 6.06 2.64
C PHE A 60 -7.68 6.48 3.40
N GLN A 61 -7.49 7.25 4.45
CA GLN A 61 -8.59 7.83 5.21
C GLN A 61 -8.27 9.29 5.51
N LEU A 62 -9.16 10.17 5.04
CA LEU A 62 -9.16 11.58 5.39
C LEU A 62 -10.17 11.81 6.51
N SER A 63 -9.74 12.55 7.53
CA SER A 63 -10.58 12.88 8.69
C SER A 63 -10.44 14.34 9.07
N SER A 64 -11.57 14.98 9.45
CA SER A 64 -11.57 16.31 10.04
C SER A 64 -11.75 16.25 11.55
N SER A 65 -11.16 17.22 12.25
CA SER A 65 -11.33 17.42 13.69
C SER A 65 -11.71 18.87 13.98
N ALA A 66 -12.97 19.07 14.35
CA ALA A 66 -13.45 20.35 14.86
C ALA A 66 -12.80 20.69 16.21
N ARG A 67 -12.49 21.98 16.41
CA ARG A 67 -11.91 22.50 17.66
C ARG A 67 -12.92 22.65 18.80
N PHE A 68 -14.19 22.31 18.61
CA PHE A 68 -15.23 22.58 19.59
C PHE A 68 -15.31 21.52 20.70
N ILE A 69 -15.48 22.02 21.92
CA ILE A 69 -15.43 21.33 23.22
C ILE A 69 -16.28 20.04 23.23
N GLY A 70 -15.65 18.86 23.39
CA GLY A 70 -16.32 17.71 24.01
C GLY A 70 -16.75 16.47 23.18
N ARG A 71 -16.15 16.18 22.01
CA ARG A 71 -16.44 15.10 21.01
C ARG A 71 -17.25 15.66 19.83
N SER A 72 -16.83 15.51 18.57
CA SER A 72 -16.62 14.26 17.85
C SER A 72 -15.72 14.49 16.62
N ARG A 73 -14.69 13.66 16.42
CA ARG A 73 -13.97 13.55 15.13
C ARG A 73 -14.95 12.91 14.14
N THR A 74 -15.40 13.65 13.13
CA THR A 74 -16.30 13.07 12.12
C THR A 74 -16.16 13.79 10.80
N THR A 75 -15.48 13.16 9.85
CA THR A 75 -16.10 12.48 8.68
C THR A 75 -14.98 11.78 7.90
N PHE A 76 -15.15 10.48 7.63
CA PHE A 76 -14.14 9.62 7.01
C PHE A 76 -14.42 9.48 5.52
N VAL A 77 -13.65 10.16 4.67
CA VAL A 77 -13.55 9.74 3.27
C VAL A 77 -12.52 8.64 3.22
N GLU A 78 -12.97 7.41 2.96
CA GLU A 78 -12.10 6.25 2.78
C GLU A 78 -11.94 5.97 1.28
N THR A 79 -10.69 5.82 0.84
CA THR A 79 -10.36 5.39 -0.51
C THR A 79 -9.46 4.17 -0.42
N ILE A 80 -9.80 3.11 -1.16
CA ILE A 80 -9.03 1.87 -1.19
C ILE A 80 -8.54 1.64 -2.62
N GLU A 81 -7.22 1.68 -2.80
CA GLU A 81 -6.59 1.18 -4.02
C GLU A 81 -6.24 -0.29 -3.83
N SER A 82 -6.52 -1.11 -4.84
CA SER A 82 -6.25 -2.54 -4.77
C SER A 82 -5.70 -3.11 -6.06
N PHE A 83 -4.66 -3.92 -5.91
CA PHE A 83 -3.92 -4.54 -7.00
C PHE A 83 -3.86 -6.04 -6.79
N ASN A 84 -4.20 -6.82 -7.81
CA ASN A 84 -3.90 -8.25 -7.81
C ASN A 84 -2.54 -8.44 -8.48
N ILE A 85 -1.62 -9.10 -7.80
CA ILE A 85 -0.26 -9.36 -8.26
C ILE A 85 -0.15 -10.86 -8.54
N SER A 86 0.18 -11.19 -9.79
CA SER A 86 0.47 -12.55 -10.24
C SER A 86 1.81 -12.58 -10.98
N TYR A 87 2.32 -13.79 -11.22
CA TYR A 87 3.55 -13.99 -11.98
C TYR A 87 3.25 -14.68 -13.32
N ASP A 88 3.74 -14.10 -14.41
CA ASP A 88 3.76 -14.75 -15.71
C ASP A 88 5.11 -15.44 -15.91
N VAL A 89 5.07 -16.77 -15.92
CA VAL A 89 6.25 -17.63 -16.05
C VAL A 89 6.86 -17.55 -17.46
N TRP A 90 6.05 -17.29 -18.50
CA TRP A 90 6.51 -17.26 -19.88
C TRP A 90 7.29 -15.98 -20.17
N GLU A 91 6.75 -14.85 -19.70
CA GLU A 91 7.36 -13.52 -19.87
C GLU A 91 8.33 -13.16 -18.74
N ASN A 92 8.47 -14.03 -17.72
CA ASN A 92 9.33 -13.85 -16.55
C ASN A 92 9.12 -12.46 -15.88
N SER A 93 7.85 -12.11 -15.66
CA SER A 93 7.45 -10.79 -15.16
C SER A 93 6.24 -10.87 -14.22
N TYR A 94 6.06 -9.82 -13.43
CA TYR A 94 4.89 -9.67 -12.57
C TYR A 94 3.81 -8.91 -13.28
N ILE A 95 2.59 -9.43 -13.20
CA ILE A 95 1.39 -8.81 -13.76
C ILE A 95 0.59 -8.24 -12.60
N LEU A 96 0.33 -6.93 -12.67
CA LEU A 96 -0.45 -6.21 -11.67
C LEU A 96 -1.75 -5.77 -12.33
N HIS A 97 -2.88 -6.27 -11.82
CA HIS A 97 -4.19 -5.80 -12.24
C HIS A 97 -4.70 -4.76 -11.25
N ASP A 98 -4.79 -3.52 -11.72
CA ASP A 98 -5.43 -2.42 -11.00
C ASP A 98 -6.95 -2.60 -11.08
N ASN A 99 -7.58 -2.87 -9.94
CA ASN A 99 -9.02 -3.11 -9.88
C ASN A 99 -9.85 -1.82 -10.08
N ARG A 100 -9.28 -0.64 -9.80
CA ARG A 100 -9.95 0.66 -9.94
C ARG A 100 -9.97 1.08 -11.40
N GLN A 101 -8.81 1.07 -12.06
CA GLN A 101 -8.69 1.54 -13.44
C GLN A 101 -8.96 0.45 -14.48
N LYS A 102 -9.05 -0.83 -14.05
CA LYS A 102 -9.12 -2.01 -14.93
C LYS A 102 -7.95 -2.08 -15.91
N ASN A 103 -6.81 -1.51 -15.52
CA ASN A 103 -5.58 -1.51 -16.29
C ASN A 103 -4.67 -2.64 -15.80
N THR A 104 -3.81 -3.11 -16.69
CA THR A 104 -2.77 -4.09 -16.37
C THR A 104 -1.42 -3.39 -16.45
N LEU A 105 -0.65 -3.48 -15.37
CA LEU A 105 0.71 -2.98 -15.27
C LEU A 105 1.66 -4.17 -15.24
N VAL A 106 2.82 -4.02 -15.86
CA VAL A 106 3.85 -5.07 -15.91
C VAL A 106 5.07 -4.59 -15.15
N ALA A 107 5.52 -5.39 -14.19
CA ALA A 107 6.74 -5.13 -13.44
C ALA A 107 7.79 -6.21 -13.76
N ARG A 108 9.00 -5.77 -14.13
CA ARG A 108 10.06 -6.70 -14.59
C ARG A 108 10.75 -7.47 -13.46
N ASN A 109 10.65 -6.98 -12.24
CA ASN A 109 11.24 -7.58 -11.05
C ASN A 109 10.42 -7.17 -9.81
N SER A 110 10.77 -7.73 -8.65
CA SER A 110 10.03 -7.49 -7.40
C SER A 110 10.10 -6.05 -6.89
N GLY A 111 11.21 -5.34 -7.13
CA GLY A 111 11.34 -3.93 -6.74
C GLY A 111 10.46 -3.00 -7.60
N ASP A 112 10.30 -3.35 -8.89
CA ASP A 112 9.45 -2.61 -9.82
C ASP A 112 7.95 -2.72 -9.46
N ILE A 113 7.53 -3.75 -8.71
CA ILE A 113 6.13 -3.90 -8.26
C ILE A 113 5.68 -2.66 -7.48
N LEU A 114 6.46 -2.24 -6.47
CA LEU A 114 6.10 -1.09 -5.63
C LEU A 114 6.14 0.21 -6.42
N TYR A 115 7.09 0.35 -7.34
CA TYR A 115 7.16 1.51 -8.24
C TYR A 115 5.88 1.64 -9.08
N ARG A 116 5.40 0.55 -9.68
CA ARG A 116 4.15 0.54 -10.47
C ARG A 116 2.91 0.85 -9.63
N ILE A 117 2.83 0.29 -8.42
CA ILE A 117 1.73 0.57 -7.49
C ILE A 117 1.77 2.04 -7.08
N ASN A 118 2.95 2.59 -6.79
CA ASN A 118 3.12 3.98 -6.41
C ASN A 118 2.69 4.93 -7.53
N ASP A 119 3.16 4.69 -8.75
CA ASP A 119 2.79 5.48 -9.95
C ASP A 119 1.29 5.45 -10.24
N ALA A 120 0.63 4.31 -10.00
CA ALA A 120 -0.82 4.18 -10.17
C ALA A 120 -1.64 4.85 -9.03
N THR A 121 -1.04 5.00 -7.84
CA THR A 121 -1.72 5.50 -6.63
C THR A 121 -1.47 7.00 -6.39
N SER A 122 -0.31 7.51 -6.83
CA SER A 122 0.15 8.88 -6.57
C SER A 122 0.12 9.72 -7.85
N PRO A 123 -0.53 10.90 -7.86
CA PRO A 123 -1.17 11.54 -6.72
C PRO A 123 -2.58 11.00 -6.43
N LEU A 124 -2.91 10.87 -5.15
CA LEU A 124 -4.27 10.56 -4.69
C LEU A 124 -5.11 11.83 -4.68
N VAL A 125 -6.25 11.81 -5.38
CA VAL A 125 -7.21 12.92 -5.39
C VAL A 125 -8.45 12.55 -4.58
N THR A 126 -8.77 13.35 -3.57
CA THR A 126 -9.92 13.17 -2.68
C THR A 126 -10.79 14.42 -2.69
N ASP A 127 -12.11 14.24 -2.78
CA ASP A 127 -13.07 15.35 -2.66
C ASP A 127 -13.15 15.80 -1.20
N VAL A 128 -12.95 17.10 -0.98
CA VAL A 128 -13.01 17.75 0.34
C VAL A 128 -14.05 18.86 0.39
N THR A 129 -14.91 19.00 -0.62
CA THR A 129 -15.94 20.05 -0.69
C THR A 129 -16.91 20.03 0.49
N ALA A 130 -17.16 18.84 1.05
CA ALA A 130 -18.04 18.68 2.22
C ALA A 130 -17.33 18.90 3.57
N MET A 131 -16.02 19.20 3.59
CA MET A 131 -15.24 19.41 4.81
C MET A 131 -15.16 20.89 5.17
N ASP A 132 -15.23 21.20 6.47
CA ASP A 132 -15.03 22.57 6.96
C ASP A 132 -13.55 22.95 6.91
N TRP A 133 -13.22 24.04 6.21
CA TRP A 133 -11.86 24.57 6.09
C TRP A 133 -11.27 25.04 7.42
N ASN A 134 -12.10 25.34 8.42
CA ASN A 134 -11.64 25.69 9.76
C ASN A 134 -11.22 24.48 10.60
N ASP A 135 -11.54 23.26 10.15
CA ASP A 135 -11.16 22.04 10.83
C ASP A 135 -9.70 21.67 10.53
N ARG A 136 -9.07 21.00 11.50
CA ARG A 136 -7.78 20.34 11.23
C ARG A 136 -8.04 19.07 10.43
N LEU A 137 -7.40 18.97 9.28
CA LEU A 137 -7.48 17.81 8.39
C LEU A 137 -6.30 16.87 8.64
N TYR A 138 -6.59 15.58 8.76
CA TYR A 138 -5.58 14.53 8.91
C TYR A 138 -5.79 13.46 7.84
N MET A 139 -4.74 13.21 7.06
CA MET A 139 -4.66 12.09 6.16
C MET A 139 -3.93 10.96 6.86
N ARG A 140 -4.47 9.74 6.77
CA ARG A 140 -3.76 8.53 7.18
C ARG A 140 -3.84 7.46 6.12
N ALA A 141 -2.81 6.64 6.06
CA ALA A 141 -2.75 5.53 5.13
C ALA A 141 -2.18 4.27 5.78
N LYS A 142 -2.53 3.12 5.22
CA LYS A 142 -1.92 1.83 5.57
C LYS A 142 -1.81 0.93 4.35
N ILE A 143 -0.86 0.01 4.39
CA ILE A 143 -0.62 -1.01 3.37
C ILE A 143 -1.07 -2.35 3.93
N LYS A 144 -1.69 -3.17 3.08
CA LYS A 144 -1.98 -4.56 3.39
C LYS A 144 -1.66 -5.46 2.21
N ILE A 145 -0.97 -6.55 2.45
CA ILE A 145 -0.76 -7.61 1.45
C ILE A 145 -1.42 -8.88 1.96
N GLN A 146 -2.17 -9.56 1.10
CA GLN A 146 -2.80 -10.84 1.42
C GLN A 146 -2.64 -11.82 0.26
N THR A 147 -1.98 -12.95 0.47
CA THR A 147 -1.99 -14.06 -0.49
C THR A 147 -3.34 -14.80 -0.43
N ILE A 148 -3.97 -15.06 -1.58
CA ILE A 148 -5.26 -15.76 -1.62
C ILE A 148 -5.05 -17.24 -1.26
N ARG A 149 -5.84 -17.76 -0.32
CA ARG A 149 -5.88 -19.20 0.00
C ARG A 149 -6.53 -19.97 -1.16
N LEU A 150 -5.76 -20.86 -1.79
CA LEU A 150 -6.31 -21.86 -2.71
C LEU A 150 -6.83 -23.03 -1.89
N PHE A 151 -8.14 -23.28 -1.96
CA PHE A 151 -8.75 -24.50 -1.45
C PHE A 151 -8.91 -25.48 -2.62
N PRO A 152 -8.05 -26.52 -2.75
CA PRO A 152 -8.29 -27.54 -3.76
C PRO A 152 -9.59 -28.31 -3.43
N PRO A 153 -10.39 -28.71 -4.44
CA PRO A 153 -11.68 -29.37 -4.23
C PRO A 153 -11.56 -30.81 -3.66
N PHE A 154 -10.34 -31.35 -3.52
CA PHE A 154 -10.10 -32.69 -2.99
C PHE A 154 -9.36 -32.58 -1.65
N GLY A 155 -9.96 -33.08 -0.58
CA GLY A 155 -9.53 -32.94 0.82
C GLY A 155 -8.23 -33.65 1.21
N ILE A 156 -7.19 -33.61 0.38
CA ILE A 156 -5.86 -34.11 0.71
C ILE A 156 -4.89 -32.93 0.58
N PHE A 157 -4.24 -32.61 1.71
CA PHE A 157 -3.30 -31.50 2.01
C PHE A 157 -3.89 -30.16 2.48
N LEU A 158 -4.55 -30.18 3.65
CA LEU A 158 -4.76 -29.01 4.54
C LEU A 158 -3.51 -28.69 5.38
N LEU A 159 -2.32 -28.63 4.76
CA LEU A 159 -1.06 -28.51 5.50
C LEU A 159 -0.10 -27.44 4.97
N PHE A 160 -0.56 -26.59 4.06
CA PHE A 160 0.31 -25.63 3.41
C PHE A 160 -0.27 -24.22 3.44
N PHE A 161 0.48 -23.36 4.15
CA PHE A 161 0.48 -21.91 4.09
C PHE A 161 -0.62 -21.19 4.88
N ASP A 162 -0.25 -20.76 6.08
CA ASP A 162 -0.80 -19.51 6.57
C ASP A 162 -0.51 -18.44 5.51
N PRO A 163 -1.53 -17.69 5.06
CA PRO A 163 -1.34 -16.69 4.04
C PRO A 163 -0.33 -15.68 4.55
N TRP A 164 0.71 -15.41 3.77
CA TRP A 164 1.67 -14.35 4.08
C TRP A 164 0.91 -13.04 4.01
N ASN A 165 0.49 -12.62 5.19
CA ASN A 165 -0.24 -11.39 5.39
C ASN A 165 0.72 -10.39 5.99
N PHE A 166 0.79 -9.23 5.35
CA PHE A 166 1.43 -8.06 5.91
C PHE A 166 0.37 -6.99 6.09
N GLU A 167 0.39 -6.29 7.23
CA GLU A 167 -0.42 -5.11 7.45
C GLU A 167 0.43 -4.09 8.20
N SER A 168 0.65 -2.93 7.58
CA SER A 168 1.38 -1.85 8.22
C SER A 168 0.52 -1.20 9.30
N SER A 169 1.19 -0.54 10.25
CA SER A 169 0.50 0.43 11.12
C SER A 169 -0.06 1.60 10.30
N TRP A 170 -1.05 2.31 10.85
CA TRP A 170 -1.52 3.56 10.27
C TRP A 170 -0.43 4.62 10.35
N ILE A 171 -0.08 5.19 9.20
CA ILE A 171 0.81 6.35 9.10
C ILE A 171 -0.06 7.57 8.88
N GLN A 172 0.14 8.61 9.66
CA GLN A 172 -0.70 9.81 9.66
C GLN A 172 0.14 11.06 9.42
N THR A 173 -0.43 12.01 8.69
CA THR A 173 0.10 13.35 8.46
C THR A 173 -1.02 14.39 8.64
N GLU A 174 -0.65 15.58 9.10
CA GLU A 174 -1.55 16.73 9.12
C GLU A 174 -1.54 17.39 7.74
N VAL A 175 -2.73 17.62 7.18
CA VAL A 175 -2.88 18.32 5.90
C VAL A 175 -2.81 19.80 6.20
N ASN A 176 -1.60 20.36 6.14
CA ASN A 176 -1.39 21.80 6.19
C ASN A 176 -1.76 22.39 4.83
N ALA A 177 -3.03 22.78 4.68
CA ALA A 177 -3.49 23.48 3.49
C ALA A 177 -2.75 24.83 3.39
N GLN A 178 -1.73 24.91 2.55
CA GLN A 178 -1.35 26.18 1.95
C GLN A 178 -2.35 26.42 0.84
N GLU A 179 -3.34 27.29 1.07
CA GLU A 179 -4.15 27.83 -0.02
C GLU A 179 -3.21 28.55 -0.99
N LEU A 180 -3.18 28.11 -2.25
CA LEU A 180 -2.56 28.83 -3.36
C LEU A 180 -3.63 29.63 -4.11
#